data_AF-A0A4Y9Q5Z0-F1
#
_entry.id   AF-A0A4Y9Q5Z0-F1
#
_cell.length_a   1.000
_cell.length_b   1.000
_cell.length_c   1.000
_cell.angle_alpha   90.00
_cell.angle_beta   90.00
_cell.angle_gamma   90.00
#
_symmetry.space_group_name_H-M   'P 1'
#
loop_
_entity.id
_entity.type
_entity.pdbx_description
1 polymer ?
#
loop_
_entity_poly.entity_id
_entity_poly.type
_entity_poly.pdbx_seq_one_letter_code
_entity_poly.pdbx_strand_id
1 'polypeptide(L)'
;MSEETAKDENSSTHVPVTYERHEHVEGPFFHGTKSVLAAGDELVPGHGSKRFPGNPTQSYRTRHPLRVVGEVDSWEGHDPEVLTGMLDSLALLREQGLDVIED
;
A
#
# COMPACT_ATOMS: atom_id res chain seq x y z
N MET A 1 -33.93 -30.05 22.35
CA MET A 1 -32.49 -29.74 22.51
C MET A 1 -32.01 -29.36 21.12
N SER A 2 -31.90 -28.06 20.90
CA SER A 2 -31.57 -27.46 19.62
C SER A 2 -30.06 -27.37 19.53
N GLU A 3 -29.44 -28.07 18.58
CA GLU A 3 -28.05 -27.84 18.22
C GLU A 3 -28.03 -26.76 17.14
N GLU A 4 -27.82 -25.53 17.60
CA GLU A 4 -27.52 -24.37 16.79
C GLU A 4 -26.09 -24.54 16.23
N THR A 5 -26.00 -24.82 14.94
CA THR A 5 -24.72 -24.92 14.24
C THR A 5 -24.20 -23.51 14.03
N ALA A 6 -23.15 -23.16 14.79
CA ALA A 6 -22.39 -21.94 14.60
C ALA A 6 -21.85 -21.92 13.16
N LYS A 7 -22.25 -20.89 12.42
CA LYS A 7 -21.80 -20.65 11.06
C LYS A 7 -20.45 -19.95 11.15
N ASP A 8 -19.38 -20.68 10.85
CA ASP A 8 -18.02 -20.15 10.78
C ASP A 8 -17.88 -19.16 9.61
N GLU A 9 -18.29 -17.92 9.82
CA GLU A 9 -18.12 -16.81 8.88
C GLU A 9 -16.74 -16.15 9.06
N ASN A 10 -15.64 -16.86 8.80
CA ASN A 10 -14.36 -16.20 8.52
C ASN A 10 -13.33 -17.05 7.77
N SER A 11 -13.73 -17.73 6.69
CA SER A 11 -12.76 -18.28 5.74
C SER A 11 -12.31 -17.18 4.78
N SER A 12 -11.49 -16.24 5.29
CA SER A 12 -10.82 -15.29 4.40
C SER A 12 -9.82 -16.08 3.56
N THR A 13 -10.09 -16.16 2.26
CA THR A 13 -9.27 -16.84 1.24
C THR A 13 -7.97 -16.09 0.93
N HIS A 14 -7.58 -15.15 1.81
CA HIS A 14 -6.46 -14.24 1.61
C HIS A 14 -5.14 -15.02 1.65
N VAL A 15 -4.53 -15.18 0.48
CA VAL A 15 -3.17 -15.71 0.37
C VAL A 15 -2.19 -14.57 0.67
N PRO A 16 -1.40 -14.66 1.76
CA PRO A 16 -0.42 -13.63 2.08
C PRO A 16 0.60 -13.51 0.95
N VAL A 17 0.89 -12.27 0.55
CA VAL A 17 1.92 -11.98 -0.45
C VAL A 17 3.26 -11.96 0.27
N THR A 18 4.14 -12.88 -0.11
CA THR A 18 5.53 -12.94 0.34
C THR A 18 6.46 -12.90 -0.86
N TYR A 19 7.76 -12.69 -0.64
CA TYR A 19 8.75 -12.73 -1.72
C TYR A 19 8.74 -14.05 -2.50
N GLU A 20 8.51 -15.16 -1.81
CA GLU A 20 8.45 -16.51 -2.41
C GLU A 20 7.09 -16.82 -3.04
N ARG A 21 6.05 -16.04 -2.69
CA ARG A 21 4.65 -16.30 -3.07
C ARG A 21 3.94 -15.00 -3.44
N HIS A 22 4.37 -14.42 -4.55
CA HIS A 22 3.78 -13.21 -5.14
C HIS A 22 3.17 -13.43 -6.52
N GLU A 23 3.28 -14.65 -7.07
CA GLU A 23 2.88 -14.98 -8.46
C GLU A 23 1.39 -14.78 -8.73
N HIS A 24 0.56 -14.81 -7.69
CA HIS A 24 -0.90 -14.60 -7.78
C HIS A 24 -1.30 -13.13 -7.76
N VAL A 25 -0.35 -12.20 -7.60
CA VAL A 25 -0.62 -10.76 -7.61
C VAL A 25 -0.54 -10.27 -9.04
N GLU A 26 -1.69 -9.95 -9.62
CA GLU A 26 -1.78 -9.39 -10.96
C GLU A 26 -1.74 -7.85 -10.91
N GLY A 27 -1.04 -7.24 -11.87
CA GLY A 27 -1.00 -5.80 -12.03
C GLY A 27 -2.31 -5.22 -12.60
N PRO A 28 -2.34 -3.92 -12.92
CA PRO A 28 -1.21 -3.00 -12.94
C PRO A 28 -0.76 -2.57 -11.53
N PHE A 29 0.56 -2.41 -11.36
CA PHE A 29 1.13 -1.79 -10.16
C PHE A 29 1.26 -0.28 -10.37
N PHE A 30 0.89 0.50 -9.35
CA PHE A 30 0.98 1.95 -9.40
C PHE A 30 2.11 2.45 -8.49
N HIS A 31 2.88 3.42 -9.00
CA HIS A 31 3.90 4.12 -8.24
C HIS A 31 3.56 5.61 -8.18
N GLY A 32 3.11 6.08 -7.02
CA GLY A 32 2.89 7.51 -6.79
C GLY A 32 4.21 8.22 -6.50
N THR A 33 4.58 9.19 -7.33
CA THR A 33 5.76 10.04 -7.10
C THR A 33 5.46 11.46 -7.54
N LYS A 34 6.10 12.44 -6.88
CA LYS A 34 6.12 13.84 -7.36
C LYS A 34 7.24 14.08 -8.38
N SER A 35 8.10 13.09 -8.61
CA SER A 35 9.15 13.16 -9.62
C SER A 35 8.51 13.02 -11.00
N VAL A 36 8.94 13.85 -11.94
CA VAL A 36 8.54 13.68 -13.34
C VAL A 36 9.30 12.48 -13.90
N LEU A 37 8.58 11.44 -14.32
CA LEU A 37 9.12 10.22 -14.92
C LEU A 37 8.55 10.03 -16.33
N ALA A 38 9.34 9.45 -17.22
CA ALA A 38 8.92 9.00 -18.52
C ALA A 38 8.76 7.47 -18.57
N ALA A 39 7.94 6.98 -19.49
CA ALA A 39 7.89 5.55 -19.77
C ALA A 39 9.27 5.04 -20.20
N GLY A 40 9.74 3.97 -19.56
CA GLY A 40 11.10 3.46 -19.70
C GLY A 40 12.06 3.83 -18.57
N ASP A 41 11.71 4.79 -17.70
CA ASP A 41 12.53 5.14 -16.54
C ASP A 41 12.59 4.00 -15.52
N GLU A 42 13.69 3.96 -14.77
CA GLU A 42 14.02 2.93 -13.80
C GLU A 42 13.94 3.48 -12.37
N LEU A 43 13.15 2.83 -11.51
CA LEU A 43 12.97 3.23 -10.10
C LEU A 43 13.72 2.31 -9.14
N VAL A 44 14.45 2.92 -8.20
CA VAL A 44 15.18 2.23 -7.12
C VAL A 44 14.45 2.36 -5.78
N PRO A 45 14.40 1.30 -4.94
CA PRO A 45 13.62 1.30 -3.70
C PRO A 45 14.24 2.12 -2.57
N GLY A 46 13.41 2.57 -1.62
CA GLY A 46 13.83 3.49 -0.54
C GLY A 46 13.25 3.27 0.86
N HIS A 47 11.92 3.13 1.07
CA HIS A 47 11.36 3.18 2.44
C HIS A 47 10.05 2.41 2.74
N GLY A 48 9.87 2.28 4.06
CA GLY A 48 8.84 1.64 4.88
C GLY A 48 7.45 2.21 5.11
N SER A 49 6.39 1.41 4.96
CA SER A 49 5.11 1.60 5.66
C SER A 49 4.41 0.27 5.98
N LYS A 50 4.09 0.02 7.26
CA LYS A 50 3.05 -0.94 7.70
C LYS A 50 2.23 -0.29 8.80
N ARG A 51 0.90 -0.21 8.60
CA ARG A 51 -0.04 0.36 9.59
C ARG A 51 -1.11 -0.63 10.06
N PHE A 52 -1.46 -1.59 9.23
CA PHE A 52 -2.56 -2.53 9.47
C PHE A 52 -2.09 -3.98 9.38
N PRO A 53 -2.73 -4.92 10.12
CA PRO A 53 -2.48 -6.35 9.93
C PRO A 53 -2.87 -6.77 8.50
N GLY A 54 -2.00 -7.55 7.85
CA GLY A 54 -2.16 -7.93 6.44
C GLY A 54 -1.62 -6.87 5.46
N ASN A 55 -2.25 -6.75 4.29
CA ASN A 55 -1.93 -5.72 3.28
C ASN A 55 -3.21 -5.24 2.55
N PRO A 56 -4.18 -4.64 3.26
CA PRO A 56 -5.45 -4.23 2.64
C PRO A 56 -5.28 -3.15 1.57
N THR A 57 -4.24 -2.31 1.68
CA THR A 57 -3.91 -1.27 0.70
C THR A 57 -3.13 -1.79 -0.50
N GLN A 58 -2.82 -3.08 -0.54
CA GLN A 58 -2.01 -3.73 -1.60
C GLN A 58 -0.72 -2.96 -1.90
N SER A 59 -0.06 -2.49 -0.85
CA SER A 59 1.21 -1.76 -0.95
C SER A 59 2.35 -2.76 -0.94
N TYR A 60 3.19 -2.74 -1.98
CA TYR A 60 4.29 -3.68 -2.17
C TYR A 60 5.63 -2.95 -2.29
N ARG A 61 6.73 -3.68 -2.08
CA ARG A 61 8.10 -3.22 -2.35
C ARG A 61 8.84 -4.25 -3.16
N THR A 62 9.81 -3.77 -3.93
CA THR A 62 10.74 -4.60 -4.68
C THR A 62 12.17 -4.18 -4.34
N ARG A 63 13.09 -5.14 -4.31
CA ARG A 63 14.54 -4.86 -4.28
C ARG A 63 15.12 -4.70 -5.68
N HIS A 64 14.36 -5.11 -6.69
CA HIS A 64 14.73 -5.04 -8.09
C HIS A 64 14.13 -3.79 -8.73
N PRO A 65 14.79 -3.23 -9.74
CA PRO A 65 14.28 -2.05 -10.41
C PRO A 65 12.93 -2.28 -11.08
N LEU A 66 12.11 -1.23 -11.12
CA LEU A 66 10.83 -1.22 -11.84
C LEU A 66 10.96 -0.42 -13.13
N ARG A 67 10.30 -0.90 -14.19
CA ARG A 67 10.17 -0.17 -15.45
C ARG A 67 8.83 0.54 -15.52
N VAL A 68 8.85 1.84 -15.81
CA VAL A 68 7.62 2.62 -16.06
C VAL A 68 7.03 2.23 -17.41
N VAL A 69 5.76 1.81 -17.45
CA VAL A 69 5.06 1.39 -18.67
C VAL A 69 4.03 2.39 -19.18
N GLY A 70 3.65 3.36 -18.35
CA GLY A 70 2.68 4.40 -18.68
C GLY A 70 2.44 5.32 -17.48
N GLU A 71 1.69 6.40 -17.72
CA GLU A 71 1.26 7.38 -16.73
C GLU A 71 -0.26 7.34 -16.60
N VAL A 72 -0.78 7.56 -15.40
CA VAL A 72 -2.23 7.70 -15.14
C VAL A 72 -2.55 9.18 -15.07
N ASP A 73 -3.26 9.70 -16.06
CA ASP A 73 -3.62 11.12 -16.21
C ASP A 73 -4.98 11.48 -15.58
N SER A 74 -5.88 10.51 -15.45
CA SER A 74 -7.26 10.72 -15.01
C SER A 74 -7.49 10.52 -13.50
N TRP A 75 -6.45 10.62 -12.67
CA TRP A 75 -6.56 10.40 -11.23
C TRP A 75 -7.12 11.64 -10.51
N GLU A 76 -8.21 11.46 -9.76
CA GLU A 76 -8.74 12.51 -8.88
C GLU A 76 -8.09 12.43 -7.50
N GLY A 77 -7.46 13.52 -7.07
CA GLY A 77 -6.85 13.63 -5.75
C GLY A 77 -7.88 13.64 -4.63
N HIS A 78 -7.41 13.43 -3.39
CA HIS A 78 -8.27 13.62 -2.23
C HIS A 78 -8.71 15.08 -2.08
N ASP A 79 -9.87 15.29 -1.46
CA ASP A 79 -10.34 16.62 -1.08
C ASP A 79 -9.30 17.37 -0.22
N PRO A 80 -9.09 18.69 -0.42
CA PRO A 80 -8.12 19.48 0.34
C PRO A 80 -8.26 19.37 1.87
N GLU A 81 -9.48 19.26 2.40
CA GLU A 81 -9.71 19.13 3.84
C GLU A 81 -9.21 17.78 4.36
N VAL A 82 -9.44 16.71 3.59
CA VAL A 82 -8.93 15.37 3.90
C VAL A 82 -7.41 15.35 3.87
N LEU A 83 -6.79 15.97 2.86
CA LEU A 83 -5.33 16.08 2.77
C LEU A 83 -4.74 16.84 3.96
N THR A 84 -5.39 17.93 4.36
CA THR A 84 -4.96 18.71 5.53
C THR A 84 -5.02 17.84 6.80
N GLY A 85 -6.13 17.13 7.02
CA GLY A 85 -6.25 16.22 8.16
C GLY A 85 -5.21 15.10 8.19
N MET A 86 -4.84 14.54 7.03
CA MET A 86 -3.75 13.55 6.93
C MET A 86 -2.40 14.15 7.31
N LEU A 87 -2.08 15.36 6.82
CA LEU A 87 -0.82 16.05 7.12
C LEU A 87 -0.71 16.43 8.60
N ASP A 88 -1.80 16.94 9.19
CA ASP A 88 -1.86 17.29 10.61
C ASP A 88 -1.67 16.05 11.50
N SER A 89 -2.26 14.92 11.11
CA SER A 89 -2.07 13.64 11.81
C SER A 89 -0.61 13.18 11.77
N LEU A 90 0.08 13.35 10.64
CA LEU A 90 1.51 13.05 10.52
C LEU A 90 2.39 13.99 11.37
N ALA A 91 2.02 15.28 11.46
CA ALA A 91 2.70 16.24 12.31
C ALA A 91 2.58 15.84 13.79
N LEU A 92 1.39 15.44 14.23
CA LEU A 92 1.16 14.96 15.60
C LEU A 92 1.99 13.70 15.92
N LEU A 93 2.08 12.74 14.99
CA LEU A 93 2.91 11.54 15.17
C LEU A 93 4.39 11.88 15.34
N ARG A 94 4.89 12.86 14.58
CA ARG A 94 6.27 13.38 14.72
C ARG A 94 6.51 14.03 16.06
N GLU A 95 5.59 14.88 16.52
CA GLU A 95 5.68 15.53 17.83
C GLU A 95 5.69 14.52 18.99
N GLN A 96 4.97 13.41 18.83
CA GLN A 96 4.91 12.32 19.82
C GLN A 96 6.08 11.34 19.70
N GLY A 97 6.94 11.45 18.67
CA GLY A 97 8.01 10.50 18.38
C GLY A 97 7.53 9.10 18.00
N LEU A 98 6.32 9.01 17.43
CA LEU A 98 5.66 7.76 17.03
C LEU A 98 5.73 7.51 15.52
N ASP A 99 6.42 8.36 14.75
CA ASP A 99 6.59 8.27 13.31
C ASP A 99 7.67 7.26 12.90
N VAL A 100 7.56 6.02 13.40
CA VAL A 100 8.51 4.93 13.09
C VAL A 100 8.35 4.47 11.64
N ILE A 101 9.45 4.49 10.87
CA ILE A 101 9.52 4.01 9.48
C ILE A 101 10.28 2.67 9.45
N GLU A 102 9.63 1.61 8.93
CA GLU A 102 10.18 0.25 8.85
C GLU A 102 10.68 -0.12 7.44
N ASP A 103 12.00 -0.24 7.22
CA ASP A 103 12.58 -0.63 5.91
C ASP A 103 12.23 -2.06 5.43
#